data_AF-A0A8H3LHH2-F1
#
_entry.id   AF-A0A8H3LHH2-F1
#
_cell.length_a   1.000
_cell.length_b   1.000
_cell.length_c   1.000
_cell.angle_alpha   90.00
_cell.angle_beta   90.00
_cell.angle_gamma   90.00
#
_symmetry.space_group_name_H-M   'P 1'
#
loop_
_entity.id
_entity.type
_entity.pdbx_description
1 polymer ?
#
loop_
_entity_poly.entity_id
_entity_poly.type
_entity_poly.pdbx_seq_one_letter_code
_entity_poly.pdbx_strand_id
1 'polypeptide(L)'
;MVTSTAIKNNKTPKRNTAHRVALGEITPNNLGQLKKLNTVLFPVQYSEKFYKDVLEVGEFAKFAYFNDCCIGAVCCRKEQIKESNQGTKLLTHILQHATLTTQHPKFVEIYLHVQTSNEEALAFYKKYDFEIVATVEGYYKKISPPDAYVLSKKL
;
A
#
# COMPACT_ATOMS: atom_id res chain seq x y z
N MET A 1 -51.16 24.11 45.71
CA MET A 1 -49.76 23.75 46.03
C MET A 1 -49.35 22.65 45.07
N VAL A 2 -48.30 22.91 44.29
CA VAL A 2 -47.61 22.11 43.26
C VAL A 2 -47.45 20.61 43.62
N THR A 3 -47.45 19.67 42.66
CA THR A 3 -46.23 19.33 41.90
C THR A 3 -46.48 18.66 40.53
N SER A 4 -45.69 19.13 39.56
CA SER A 4 -45.51 18.60 38.21
C SER A 4 -44.69 17.30 38.25
N THR A 5 -45.16 16.24 37.58
CA THR A 5 -44.40 14.99 37.40
C THR A 5 -43.64 15.07 36.08
N ALA A 6 -42.33 15.34 36.16
CA ALA A 6 -41.43 15.34 35.00
C ALA A 6 -41.16 13.90 34.53
N ILE A 7 -41.61 13.58 33.31
CA ILE A 7 -41.25 12.35 32.61
C ILE A 7 -39.78 12.47 32.19
N LYS A 8 -38.88 11.76 32.87
CA LYS A 8 -37.47 11.65 32.47
C LYS A 8 -37.37 10.79 31.21
N ASN A 9 -37.19 11.44 30.06
CA ASN A 9 -36.75 10.79 28.83
C ASN A 9 -35.33 10.21 29.02
N ASN A 10 -35.25 8.92 29.31
CA ASN A 10 -34.00 8.17 29.25
C ASN A 10 -33.61 7.97 27.78
N LYS A 11 -32.93 8.96 27.20
CA LYS A 11 -32.12 8.74 25.98
C LYS A 11 -30.89 7.95 26.40
N THR A 12 -30.89 6.66 26.09
CA THR A 12 -29.69 5.80 26.16
C THR A 12 -28.52 6.47 25.43
N PRO A 13 -27.31 6.52 26.01
CA PRO A 13 -26.17 7.15 25.36
C PRO A 13 -25.80 6.31 24.13
N LYS A 14 -25.89 6.90 22.93
CA LYS A 14 -25.31 6.31 21.72
C LYS A 14 -23.81 6.19 21.97
N ARG A 15 -23.31 4.98 22.18
CA ARG A 15 -21.86 4.69 22.23
C ARG A 15 -21.26 5.21 20.93
N ASN A 16 -20.51 6.31 21.01
CA ASN A 16 -19.72 6.79 19.90
C ASN A 16 -18.48 5.87 19.81
N THR A 17 -18.65 4.67 19.24
CA THR A 17 -17.54 3.77 18.97
C THR A 17 -16.78 4.34 17.78
N ALA A 18 -15.89 5.29 18.05
CA ALA A 18 -14.90 5.72 17.07
C ALA A 18 -14.09 4.48 16.67
N HIS A 19 -14.23 4.07 15.41
CA HIS A 19 -13.45 2.98 14.86
C HIS A 19 -11.96 3.36 14.91
N ARG A 20 -11.15 2.48 15.50
CA ARG A 20 -9.70 2.72 15.63
C ARG A 20 -8.98 2.12 14.43
N VAL A 21 -8.39 2.98 13.61
CA VAL A 21 -7.51 2.60 12.51
C VAL A 21 -6.07 2.86 12.92
N ALA A 22 -5.19 1.88 12.77
CA ALA A 22 -3.77 2.01 13.11
C ALA A 22 -2.88 1.32 12.08
N LEU A 23 -1.64 1.82 11.95
CA LEU A 23 -0.58 1.17 11.17
C LEU A 23 0.41 0.50 12.12
N GLY A 24 0.83 -0.72 11.79
CA GLY A 24 1.83 -1.45 12.56
C GLY A 24 3.05 -1.81 11.72
N GLU A 25 4.19 -1.98 12.37
CA GLU A 25 5.43 -2.35 11.70
C GLU A 25 5.49 -3.84 11.40
N ILE A 26 6.16 -4.16 10.29
CA ILE A 26 6.49 -5.54 9.95
C ILE A 26 7.87 -5.86 10.52
N THR A 27 7.93 -6.90 11.33
CA THR A 27 9.12 -7.33 12.06
C THR A 27 9.37 -8.82 11.81
N PRO A 28 10.59 -9.33 12.05
CA PRO A 28 10.85 -10.76 11.92
C PRO A 28 9.91 -11.64 12.75
N ASN A 29 9.49 -11.14 13.92
CA ASN A 29 8.62 -11.86 14.86
C ASN A 29 7.17 -11.98 14.38
N ASN A 30 6.68 -11.02 13.57
CA ASN A 30 5.31 -11.02 13.06
C ASN A 30 5.22 -11.37 11.56
N LEU A 31 6.34 -11.66 10.90
CA LEU A 31 6.40 -11.99 9.47
C LEU A 31 5.51 -13.18 9.08
N GLY A 32 5.33 -14.15 10.00
CA GLY A 32 4.42 -15.27 9.80
C GLY A 32 2.97 -14.84 9.58
N GLN A 33 2.53 -13.76 10.22
CA GLN A 33 1.19 -13.19 10.03
C GLN A 33 1.04 -12.65 8.60
N LEU A 34 2.05 -11.92 8.10
CA LEU A 34 2.06 -11.42 6.72
C LEU A 34 2.02 -12.58 5.72
N LYS A 35 2.82 -13.62 5.92
CA LYS A 35 2.82 -14.82 5.05
C LYS A 35 1.44 -15.47 5.00
N LYS A 36 0.79 -15.61 6.16
CA LYS A 36 -0.55 -16.20 6.24
C LYS A 36 -1.60 -15.32 5.58
N LEU A 37 -1.56 -14.01 5.83
CA LEU A 37 -2.46 -13.03 5.24
C LEU A 37 -2.36 -13.05 3.71
N ASN A 38 -1.15 -12.96 3.17
CA ASN A 38 -0.92 -12.99 1.72
C ASN A 38 -1.43 -14.29 1.07
N THR A 39 -1.31 -15.43 1.76
CA THR A 39 -1.81 -16.73 1.25
C THR A 39 -3.33 -16.77 1.17
N VAL A 40 -4.03 -16.00 2.00
CA VAL A 40 -5.50 -15.91 1.98
C VAL A 40 -5.98 -14.85 1.00
N LEU A 41 -5.30 -13.71 0.92
CA LEU A 41 -5.69 -12.58 0.09
C LEU A 41 -5.32 -12.76 -1.39
N PHE A 42 -4.23 -13.45 -1.68
CA PHE A 42 -3.69 -13.54 -3.03
C PHE A 42 -3.60 -14.99 -3.51
N PRO A 43 -3.99 -15.27 -4.78
CA PRO A 43 -3.81 -16.59 -5.38
C PRO A 43 -2.35 -16.86 -5.77
N VAL A 44 -1.47 -15.88 -5.60
CA VAL A 44 -0.04 -15.96 -5.94
C VAL A 44 0.79 -16.17 -4.67
N GLN A 45 1.73 -17.10 -4.74
CA GLN A 45 2.69 -17.33 -3.67
C GLN A 45 3.91 -16.44 -3.84
N TYR A 46 4.19 -15.61 -2.84
CA TYR A 46 5.41 -14.80 -2.77
C TYR A 46 6.61 -15.63 -2.33
N SER A 47 7.79 -15.30 -2.86
CA SER A 47 9.05 -15.97 -2.53
C SER A 47 9.62 -15.51 -1.19
N GLU A 48 10.54 -16.30 -0.61
CA GLU A 48 11.27 -15.88 0.60
C GLU A 48 12.08 -14.60 0.39
N LYS A 49 12.55 -14.35 -0.85
CA LYS A 49 13.23 -13.09 -1.20
C LYS A 49 12.31 -11.89 -0.98
N PHE A 50 11.05 -11.97 -1.43
CA PHE A 50 10.08 -10.89 -1.21
C PHE A 50 9.94 -10.56 0.27
N TYR A 51 9.79 -11.56 1.13
CA TYR A 51 9.62 -11.33 2.58
C TYR A 51 10.88 -10.77 3.25
N LYS A 52 12.08 -11.10 2.75
CA LYS A 52 13.32 -10.46 3.19
C LYS A 52 13.36 -9.00 2.78
N ASP A 53 13.06 -8.70 1.52
CA ASP A 53 13.03 -7.33 1.00
C ASP A 53 12.01 -6.47 1.79
N VAL A 54 10.86 -7.03 2.20
CA VAL A 54 9.85 -6.35 3.04
C VAL A 54 10.40 -5.88 4.40
N LEU A 55 11.33 -6.63 5.00
CA LEU A 55 11.94 -6.24 6.28
C LEU A 55 12.95 -5.10 6.12
N GLU A 56 13.48 -4.90 4.92
CA GLU A 56 14.52 -3.91 4.63
C GLU A 56 13.96 -2.56 4.18
N VAL A 57 12.71 -2.51 3.70
CA VAL A 57 12.12 -1.27 3.12
C VAL A 57 11.68 -0.25 4.17
N GLY A 58 11.61 -0.63 5.45
CA GLY A 58 11.29 0.26 6.56
C GLY A 58 9.84 0.75 6.52
N GLU A 59 9.63 2.07 6.52
CA GLU A 59 8.29 2.69 6.63
C GLU A 59 7.31 2.34 5.49
N PHE A 60 7.83 1.87 4.36
CA PHE A 60 7.03 1.52 3.17
C PHE A 60 6.42 0.11 3.22
N ALA A 61 6.56 -0.59 4.35
CA ALA A 61 5.83 -1.81 4.63
C ALA A 61 5.15 -1.71 6.00
N LYS A 62 3.82 -1.83 6.01
CA LYS A 62 3.00 -1.69 7.23
C LYS A 62 1.82 -2.64 7.22
N PHE A 63 1.46 -3.12 8.39
CA PHE A 63 0.16 -3.73 8.64
C PHE A 63 -0.90 -2.65 8.83
N ALA A 64 -2.13 -2.96 8.45
CA ALA A 64 -3.32 -2.15 8.72
C ALA A 64 -4.18 -2.87 9.78
N TYR A 65 -4.51 -2.14 10.85
CA TYR A 65 -5.34 -2.61 11.94
C TYR A 65 -6.66 -1.84 11.99
N PHE A 66 -7.75 -2.56 12.22
CA PHE A 66 -9.07 -2.01 12.49
C PHE A 66 -9.59 -2.61 13.80
N ASN A 67 -9.86 -1.77 14.81
CA ASN A 67 -10.25 -2.21 16.15
C ASN A 67 -9.31 -3.31 16.68
N ASP A 68 -8.00 -3.05 16.62
CA ASP A 68 -6.92 -3.94 17.08
C ASP A 68 -6.83 -5.29 16.33
N CYS A 69 -7.61 -5.50 15.28
CA CYS A 69 -7.55 -6.65 14.40
C CYS A 69 -6.73 -6.32 13.15
N CYS A 70 -5.72 -7.13 12.82
CA CYS A 70 -4.95 -7.00 11.58
C CYS A 70 -5.85 -7.41 10.40
N ILE A 71 -6.14 -6.46 9.52
CA ILE A 71 -7.05 -6.65 8.36
C ILE A 71 -6.32 -6.64 7.02
N GLY A 72 -5.06 -6.19 6.99
CA GLY A 72 -4.36 -5.95 5.75
C GLY A 72 -2.89 -5.64 5.95
N ALA A 73 -2.17 -5.59 4.84
CA ALA A 73 -0.81 -5.09 4.80
C ALA A 73 -0.56 -4.36 3.47
N VAL A 74 0.32 -3.37 3.51
CA VAL A 74 0.92 -2.76 2.32
C VAL A 74 2.41 -3.05 2.35
N CYS A 75 2.97 -3.44 1.21
CA CYS A 75 4.38 -3.80 1.06
C CYS A 75 4.90 -3.22 -0.25
N CYS A 76 5.77 -2.23 -0.17
CA CYS A 76 6.40 -1.63 -1.34
C CYS A 76 7.84 -2.12 -1.50
N ARG A 77 8.38 -1.99 -2.72
CA ARG A 77 9.80 -2.16 -3.02
C ARG A 77 10.32 -0.87 -3.65
N LYS A 78 11.47 -0.38 -3.18
CA LYS A 78 12.15 0.77 -3.77
C LYS A 78 12.90 0.32 -5.03
N GLU A 79 12.67 0.99 -6.14
CA GLU A 79 13.39 0.76 -7.39
C GLU A 79 14.10 2.04 -7.83
N GLN A 80 15.38 1.91 -8.18
CA GLN A 80 16.12 3.01 -8.78
C GLN A 80 15.81 3.05 -10.27
N ILE A 81 15.48 4.23 -10.78
CA ILE A 81 15.29 4.45 -12.22
C ILE A 81 16.63 4.16 -12.90
N LYS A 82 16.69 3.04 -13.64
CA LYS A 82 17.87 2.69 -14.45
C LYS A 82 17.82 3.49 -15.73
N GLU A 83 18.30 4.72 -15.69
CA GLU A 83 18.51 5.47 -16.92
C GLU A 83 19.65 4.81 -17.72
N SER A 84 19.29 4.27 -18.89
CA SER A 84 20.20 3.57 -19.80
C SER A 84 21.21 4.49 -20.49
N ASN A 85 21.01 5.81 -20.40
CA ASN A 85 21.87 6.79 -21.04
C ASN A 85 22.95 7.28 -20.07
N GLN A 86 24.21 7.00 -20.39
CA GLN A 86 25.35 7.44 -19.58
C GLN A 86 25.42 8.98 -19.45
N GLY A 87 24.91 9.72 -20.44
CA GLY A 87 24.85 11.18 -20.40
C GLY A 87 23.89 11.75 -19.34
N THR A 88 22.75 11.08 -19.08
CA THR A 88 21.85 11.56 -18.02
C THR A 88 22.37 11.25 -16.63
N LYS A 89 23.26 10.25 -16.45
CA LYS A 89 23.92 10.02 -15.15
C LYS A 89 24.75 11.22 -14.69
N LEU A 90 25.47 11.88 -15.60
CA LEU A 90 26.23 13.09 -15.27
C LEU A 90 25.30 14.24 -14.89
N LEU A 91 24.23 14.45 -15.66
CA LEU A 91 23.23 15.48 -15.36
C LEU A 91 22.55 15.22 -14.01
N THR A 92 22.12 14.01 -13.74
CA THR A 92 21.52 13.59 -12.47
C THR A 92 22.50 13.76 -11.32
N HIS A 93 23.78 13.44 -11.51
CA HIS A 93 24.81 13.64 -10.49
C HIS A 93 25.06 15.13 -10.17
N ILE A 94 25.12 15.99 -11.20
CA ILE A 94 25.25 17.44 -11.02
C ILE A 94 24.01 18.02 -10.35
N LEU A 95 22.80 17.62 -10.77
CA LEU A 95 21.56 18.07 -10.16
C LEU A 95 21.48 17.65 -8.69
N GLN A 96 21.82 16.39 -8.36
CA GLN A 96 21.89 15.90 -6.99
C GLN A 96 22.90 16.69 -6.14
N HIS A 97 24.09 16.98 -6.67
CA HIS A 97 25.11 17.80 -6.01
C HIS A 97 24.72 19.28 -5.89
N ALA A 98 23.89 19.80 -6.80
CA ALA A 98 23.35 21.15 -6.70
C ALA A 98 22.20 21.22 -5.68
N THR A 99 21.44 20.13 -5.51
CA THR A 99 20.30 20.04 -4.59
C THR A 99 20.62 19.38 -3.25
N LEU A 100 21.80 19.66 -2.67
CA LEU A 100 22.30 19.15 -1.36
C LEU A 100 21.37 19.36 -0.15
N THR A 101 20.14 19.81 -0.35
CA THR A 101 19.17 20.21 0.67
C THR A 101 18.18 19.12 1.06
N THR A 102 18.12 17.98 0.37
CA THR A 102 17.16 16.91 0.69
C THR A 102 17.87 15.63 1.11
N GLN A 103 17.89 15.38 2.43
CA GLN A 103 18.43 14.16 3.05
C GLN A 103 17.62 12.89 2.73
N HIS A 104 16.54 13.00 1.95
CA HIS A 104 15.68 11.88 1.57
C HIS A 104 15.70 11.69 0.05
N PRO A 105 15.78 10.44 -0.44
CA PRO A 105 15.67 10.16 -1.87
C PRO A 105 14.31 10.67 -2.38
N LYS A 106 14.35 11.51 -3.41
CA LYS A 106 13.13 12.00 -4.06
C LYS A 106 12.49 10.86 -4.84
N PHE A 107 11.35 10.38 -4.37
CA PHE A 107 10.50 9.47 -5.13
C PHE A 107 9.84 10.26 -6.26
N VAL A 108 9.82 9.69 -7.46
CA VAL A 108 9.28 10.34 -8.67
C VAL A 108 7.97 9.69 -9.11
N GLU A 109 7.78 8.42 -8.76
CA GLU A 109 6.69 7.60 -9.28
C GLU A 109 6.35 6.46 -8.31
N ILE A 110 5.07 6.15 -8.20
CA ILE A 110 4.56 4.93 -7.56
C ILE A 110 3.87 4.12 -8.65
N TYR A 111 4.20 2.84 -8.77
CA TYR A 111 3.56 1.95 -9.72
C TYR A 111 3.21 0.60 -9.08
N LEU A 112 2.24 -0.10 -9.66
CA LEU A 112 1.78 -1.41 -9.23
C LEU A 112 1.17 -2.21 -10.39
N HIS A 113 1.03 -3.52 -10.19
CA HIS A 113 0.39 -4.41 -11.15
C HIS A 113 -0.97 -4.86 -10.62
N VAL A 114 -2.00 -4.78 -11.46
CA VAL A 114 -3.35 -5.29 -11.17
C VAL A 114 -3.74 -6.27 -12.27
N GLN A 115 -4.24 -7.44 -11.89
CA GLN A 115 -4.77 -8.40 -12.85
C GLN A 115 -5.90 -7.78 -13.69
N THR A 116 -5.92 -8.04 -15.00
CA THR A 116 -6.86 -7.38 -15.92
C THR A 116 -8.34 -7.62 -15.58
N SER A 117 -8.66 -8.75 -14.93
CA SER A 117 -10.01 -9.07 -14.46
C SER A 117 -10.42 -8.40 -13.15
N ASN A 118 -9.51 -7.73 -12.42
CA ASN A 118 -9.81 -7.14 -11.12
C ASN A 118 -10.30 -5.69 -11.28
N GLU A 119 -11.53 -5.54 -11.77
CA GLU A 119 -12.17 -4.25 -12.02
C GLU A 119 -12.32 -3.40 -10.75
N GLU A 120 -12.56 -4.03 -9.60
CA GLU A 120 -12.71 -3.34 -8.31
C GLU A 120 -11.41 -2.64 -7.90
N ALA A 121 -10.27 -3.33 -8.00
CA ALA A 121 -8.97 -2.74 -7.70
C ALA A 121 -8.62 -1.62 -8.70
N LEU A 122 -8.93 -1.80 -9.99
CA LEU A 122 -8.74 -0.75 -10.98
C LEU A 122 -9.55 0.51 -10.65
N ALA A 123 -10.83 0.34 -10.33
CA ALA A 123 -11.69 1.45 -9.94
C ALA A 123 -11.22 2.11 -8.64
N PHE A 124 -10.69 1.35 -7.68
CA PHE A 124 -10.10 1.87 -6.47
C PHE A 124 -8.89 2.75 -6.78
N TYR A 125 -7.88 2.25 -7.49
CA TYR A 125 -6.65 3.00 -7.75
C TYR A 125 -6.88 4.23 -8.65
N LYS A 126 -7.79 4.15 -9.63
CA LYS A 126 -8.17 5.31 -10.45
C LYS A 126 -8.72 6.49 -9.63
N LYS A 127 -9.40 6.24 -8.51
CA LYS A 127 -9.87 7.31 -7.60
C LYS A 127 -8.72 8.04 -6.90
N TYR A 128 -7.53 7.45 -6.86
CA TYR A 128 -6.32 8.03 -6.29
C TYR A 128 -5.35 8.50 -7.36
N ASP A 129 -5.83 8.84 -8.56
CA ASP A 129 -5.05 9.36 -9.70
C ASP A 129 -3.98 8.40 -10.25
N PHE A 130 -4.20 7.09 -10.09
CA PHE A 130 -3.40 6.12 -10.82
C PHE A 130 -3.96 5.92 -12.23
N GLU A 131 -3.07 5.93 -13.21
CA GLU A 131 -3.39 5.72 -14.61
C GLU A 131 -2.80 4.40 -15.10
N ILE A 132 -3.49 3.74 -16.05
CA ILE A 132 -2.93 2.56 -16.71
C ILE A 132 -1.90 3.03 -17.73
N VAL A 133 -0.63 2.67 -17.52
CA VAL A 133 0.49 3.07 -18.40
C VAL A 133 0.94 1.95 -19.34
N ALA A 134 0.66 0.69 -19.00
CA ALA A 134 0.98 -0.46 -19.83
C ALA A 134 0.09 -1.66 -19.50
N THR A 135 0.09 -2.65 -20.40
CA THR A 135 -0.43 -4.00 -20.14
C THR A 135 0.71 -4.99 -20.35
N VAL A 136 0.91 -5.89 -19.38
CA VAL A 136 1.92 -6.95 -19.45
C VAL A 136 1.20 -8.28 -19.67
N GLU A 137 1.33 -8.81 -20.88
CA GLU A 137 0.78 -10.11 -21.25
C GLU A 137 1.51 -11.24 -20.51
N GLY A 138 0.76 -12.23 -20.02
CA GLY A 138 1.35 -13.40 -19.38
C GLY A 138 2.06 -13.12 -18.04
N TYR A 139 1.79 -11.98 -17.40
CA TYR A 139 2.46 -11.57 -16.16
C TYR A 139 2.35 -12.61 -15.05
N TYR A 140 1.13 -13.10 -14.81
CA TYR A 140 0.88 -14.14 -13.81
C TYR A 140 0.88 -15.52 -14.45
N LYS A 141 1.84 -16.36 -14.05
CA LYS A 141 2.06 -17.69 -14.65
C LYS A 141 1.06 -18.78 -14.26
N LYS A 142 0.28 -18.55 -13.19
CA LYS A 142 -0.51 -19.60 -12.53
C LYS A 142 -2.00 -19.25 -12.34
N ILE A 143 -2.45 -18.13 -12.88
CA ILE A 143 -3.85 -17.67 -12.77
C ILE A 143 -4.35 -17.19 -14.13
N SER A 144 -5.66 -17.22 -14.33
CA SER A 144 -6.34 -16.76 -15.55
C SER A 144 -7.36 -15.67 -15.20
N PRO A 145 -7.42 -14.56 -15.97
CA PRO A 145 -6.51 -14.19 -17.06
C PRO A 145 -5.09 -13.91 -16.54
N PRO A 146 -4.04 -14.21 -17.33
CA PRO A 146 -2.66 -14.09 -16.86
C PRO A 146 -2.12 -12.65 -16.94
N ASP A 147 -2.83 -11.75 -17.62
CA ASP A 147 -2.35 -10.42 -17.93
C ASP A 147 -2.50 -9.46 -16.73
N ALA A 148 -1.64 -8.46 -16.68
CA ALA A 148 -1.69 -7.41 -15.67
C ALA A 148 -1.60 -6.01 -16.29
N TYR A 149 -2.43 -5.10 -15.81
CA TYR A 149 -2.23 -3.67 -16.03
C TYR A 149 -1.14 -3.14 -15.12
N VAL A 150 -0.25 -2.32 -15.68
CA VAL A 150 0.68 -1.48 -14.91
C VAL A 150 -0.02 -0.16 -14.65
N LEU A 151 -0.28 0.12 -13.38
CA LEU A 151 -0.84 1.39 -12.94
C LEU A 151 0.29 2.24 -12.37
N SER A 152 0.30 3.53 -12.70
CA SER A 152 1.30 4.48 -12.21
C SER A 152 0.70 5.80 -11.76
N LYS A 153 1.33 6.42 -10.76
CA LYS A 153 1.11 7.79 -10.29
C LYS A 153 2.44 8.50 -10.10
N LYS A 154 2.61 9.66 -10.74
CA LYS A 154 3.75 10.56 -10.53
C LYS A 154 3.58 11.36 -9.24
N LEU A 155 4.69 11.62 -8.54
CA LEU A 155 4.72 12.32 -7.25
C LEU A 155 5.13 13.79 -7.37
#